data_AF-A0A1I0P4J8-F1
#
_entry.id   AF-A0A1I0P4J8-F1
#
_cell.length_a   1.000
_cell.length_b   1.000
_cell.length_c   1.000
_cell.angle_alpha   90.00
_cell.angle_beta   90.00
_cell.angle_gamma   90.00
#
_symmetry.space_group_name_H-M   'P 1'
#
loop_
_entity.id
_entity.type
_entity.pdbx_description
1 polymer ?
#
loop_
_entity_poly.entity_id
_entity_poly.type
_entity_poly.pdbx_seq_one_letter_code
_entity_poly.pdbx_strand_id
1 'polypeptide(L)'
;MSGVDANRIGPGWRLFQIVALISAISWLFSYLLFGDPLGRLEPAWGSIVWVLSPIISIFIIGIAVAPERLSFLQESDAKGIAARSGLLLVAGLWMVNVFVGTPMVDKLFAEPLAASGVIPAFGGVFLHVVFQHWFQALAAITLALVPAKFSTITDSPTPAGVQCAVVECA
;
A
#
# COMPACT_ATOMS: atom_id res chain seq x y z
N MET A 1 32.36 8.39 -17.02
CA MET A 1 31.25 7.43 -16.88
C MET A 1 30.52 7.80 -15.58
N SER A 2 29.74 8.88 -15.61
CA SER A 2 28.27 8.90 -15.73
C SER A 2 27.55 8.41 -14.45
N GLY A 3 27.60 9.24 -13.40
CA GLY A 3 26.77 9.11 -12.21
C GLY A 3 25.31 9.57 -12.41
N VAL A 4 24.77 9.44 -13.63
CA VAL A 4 23.43 9.92 -14.00
C VAL A 4 22.36 8.83 -13.84
N ASP A 5 22.77 7.55 -13.70
CA ASP A 5 21.83 6.42 -13.67
C ASP A 5 21.37 5.99 -12.26
N ALA A 6 21.95 6.52 -11.19
CA ALA A 6 21.66 6.04 -9.82
C ALA A 6 20.25 6.40 -9.30
N ASN A 7 19.57 7.36 -9.94
CA ASN A 7 18.29 7.89 -9.46
C ASN A 7 17.09 7.62 -10.40
N ARG A 8 17.27 6.87 -11.49
CA ARG A 8 16.17 6.56 -12.39
C ARG A 8 15.40 5.34 -11.88
N ILE A 9 14.15 5.54 -11.49
CA ILE A 9 13.26 4.43 -11.10
C ILE A 9 12.94 3.60 -12.34
N GLY A 10 13.39 2.34 -12.35
CA GLY A 10 13.18 1.42 -13.45
C GLY A 10 11.70 1.06 -13.67
N PRO A 11 11.34 0.53 -14.85
CA PRO A 11 9.94 0.22 -15.21
C PRO A 11 9.28 -0.80 -14.27
N GLY A 12 10.04 -1.77 -13.73
CA GLY A 12 9.52 -2.73 -12.76
C GLY A 12 9.05 -2.08 -11.46
N TRP A 13 9.77 -1.05 -10.98
CA TRP A 13 9.37 -0.29 -9.80
C TRP A 13 8.11 0.54 -10.05
N ARG A 14 7.98 1.14 -11.24
CA ARG A 14 6.77 1.87 -11.63
C ARG A 14 5.55 0.95 -11.68
N LEU A 15 5.68 -0.23 -12.30
CA LEU A 15 4.62 -1.22 -12.32
C LEU A 15 4.25 -1.65 -10.89
N PHE A 16 5.24 -1.92 -10.04
CA PHE A 16 5.01 -2.26 -8.64
C PHE A 16 4.21 -1.18 -7.89
N GLN A 17 4.57 0.09 -8.05
CA GLN A 17 3.85 1.22 -7.46
C GLN A 17 2.42 1.36 -7.97
N ILE A 18 2.20 1.19 -9.29
CA ILE A 18 0.86 1.24 -9.90
C ILE A 18 -0.02 0.14 -9.33
N VAL A 19 0.50 -1.09 -9.29
CA VAL A 19 -0.23 -2.23 -8.74
C VAL A 19 -0.52 -2.01 -7.24
N ALA A 20 0.42 -1.43 -6.50
CA ALA A 20 0.24 -1.10 -5.09
C ALA A 20 -0.86 -0.04 -4.90
N LEU A 21 -0.87 0.99 -5.73
CA LEU A 21 -1.90 2.02 -5.73
C LEU A 21 -3.28 1.43 -6.05
N ILE A 22 -3.39 0.63 -7.10
CA ILE A 22 -4.66 -0.03 -7.48
C ILE A 22 -5.15 -0.92 -6.34
N SER A 23 -4.25 -1.70 -5.74
CA SER A 23 -4.58 -2.54 -4.58
C SER A 23 -5.11 -1.71 -3.41
N ALA A 24 -4.37 -0.67 -3.01
CA ALA A 24 -4.72 0.19 -1.89
C ALA A 24 -6.07 0.90 -2.10
N ILE A 25 -6.31 1.41 -3.31
CA ILE A 25 -7.59 2.02 -3.68
C ILE A 25 -8.69 0.96 -3.63
N SER A 26 -8.49 -0.20 -4.25
CA SER A 26 -9.50 -1.27 -4.28
C SER A 26 -9.89 -1.72 -2.87
N TRP A 27 -8.92 -1.87 -1.97
CA TRP A 27 -9.18 -2.27 -0.61
C TRP A 27 -9.92 -1.18 0.15
N LEU A 28 -9.54 0.10 0.01
CA LEU A 28 -10.25 1.22 0.64
C LEU A 28 -11.70 1.33 0.17
N PHE A 29 -11.95 1.18 -1.13
CA PHE A 29 -13.30 1.14 -1.68
C PHE A 29 -14.10 -0.03 -1.11
N SER A 30 -13.52 -1.23 -1.11
CA SER A 30 -14.17 -2.41 -0.54
C SER A 30 -14.48 -2.24 0.96
N TYR A 31 -13.55 -1.67 1.72
CA TYR A 31 -13.71 -1.37 3.14
C TYR A 31 -14.83 -0.36 3.38
N LEU A 32 -14.93 0.69 2.57
CA LEU A 32 -15.96 1.73 2.71
C LEU A 32 -17.35 1.24 2.28
N LEU A 33 -17.43 0.38 1.27
CA LEU A 33 -18.70 -0.07 0.69
C LEU A 33 -19.28 -1.32 1.36
N PHE A 34 -18.41 -2.22 1.82
CA PHE A 34 -18.80 -3.55 2.31
C PHE A 34 -18.25 -3.85 3.71
N GLY A 35 -17.38 -3.00 4.24
CA GLY A 35 -16.93 -3.10 5.62
C GLY A 35 -17.99 -2.61 6.60
N ASP A 36 -18.08 -3.28 7.75
CA ASP A 36 -18.88 -2.82 8.89
C ASP A 36 -17.94 -2.37 10.03
N PRO A 37 -17.47 -1.10 10.01
CA PRO A 37 -16.47 -0.63 10.96
C PRO A 37 -16.91 -0.53 12.41
N LEU A 38 -18.21 -0.56 12.64
CA LEU A 38 -18.79 -0.33 13.95
C LEU A 38 -19.64 -1.51 14.43
N GLY A 39 -19.95 -2.47 13.55
CA GLY A 39 -20.95 -3.50 13.82
C GLY A 39 -20.56 -4.57 14.82
N ARG A 40 -19.28 -4.96 14.93
CA ARG A 40 -18.82 -5.95 15.93
C ARG A 40 -17.35 -5.76 16.29
N LEU A 41 -17.05 -4.80 17.16
CA LEU A 41 -15.80 -4.80 17.92
C LEU A 41 -15.90 -5.82 19.08
N GLU A 42 -16.07 -7.09 18.76
CA GLU A 42 -15.66 -8.13 19.72
C GLU A 42 -14.13 -8.08 19.80
N PRO A 43 -13.52 -8.19 21.00
CA PRO A 43 -12.08 -8.13 21.19
C PRO A 43 -11.44 -9.42 20.67
N ALA A 44 -11.38 -9.55 19.35
CA ALA A 44 -10.68 -10.58 18.63
C ALA A 44 -9.50 -9.96 17.89
N TRP A 45 -8.42 -10.72 17.72
CA TRP A 45 -7.23 -10.33 16.96
C TRP A 45 -7.57 -9.71 15.59
N GLY A 46 -8.54 -10.29 14.89
CA GLY A 46 -9.03 -9.80 13.61
C GLY A 46 -9.59 -8.38 13.64
N SER A 47 -10.22 -7.95 14.74
CA SER A 47 -10.84 -6.63 14.88
C SER A 47 -9.80 -5.50 14.95
N ILE A 48 -8.72 -5.70 15.71
CA ILE A 48 -7.61 -4.73 15.81
C ILE A 48 -6.98 -4.54 14.44
N VAL A 49 -6.73 -5.66 13.75
CA VAL A 49 -6.10 -5.66 12.45
C VAL A 49 -6.99 -4.95 11.43
N TRP A 50 -8.30 -5.24 11.45
CA TRP A 50 -9.29 -4.63 10.58
C TRP A 50 -9.36 -3.10 10.75
N VAL A 51 -9.28 -2.59 11.99
CA VAL A 51 -9.25 -1.14 12.28
C VAL A 51 -7.96 -0.47 11.79
N LEU A 52 -6.82 -1.15 11.91
CA LEU A 52 -5.52 -0.59 11.49
C LEU A 52 -5.29 -0.69 9.97
N SER A 53 -6.08 -1.52 9.28
CA SER A 53 -5.93 -1.83 7.86
C SER A 53 -5.97 -0.60 6.92
N PRO A 54 -6.85 0.41 7.12
CA PRO A 54 -6.87 1.60 6.26
C PRO A 54 -5.56 2.39 6.27
N ILE A 55 -4.78 2.32 7.37
CA ILE A 55 -3.52 3.05 7.51
C ILE A 55 -2.56 2.67 6.37
N ILE A 56 -2.41 1.38 6.08
CA ILE A 56 -1.52 0.92 5.00
C ILE A 56 -1.97 1.49 3.66
N SER A 57 -3.26 1.39 3.35
CA SER A 57 -3.85 1.88 2.11
C SER A 57 -3.62 3.39 1.94
N ILE A 58 -3.82 4.16 3.02
CA ILE A 58 -3.61 5.62 3.03
C ILE A 58 -2.14 5.97 2.79
N PHE A 59 -1.18 5.27 3.41
CA PHE A 59 0.24 5.52 3.18
C PHE A 59 0.66 5.22 1.75
N ILE A 60 0.19 4.11 1.18
CA ILE A 60 0.49 3.74 -0.22
C ILE A 60 -0.09 4.76 -1.20
N ILE A 61 -1.35 5.18 -1.00
CA ILE A 61 -1.98 6.22 -1.83
C ILE A 61 -1.25 7.56 -1.66
N GLY A 62 -0.96 7.95 -0.42
CA GLY A 62 -0.31 9.22 -0.11
C GLY A 62 1.05 9.34 -0.80
N ILE A 63 1.85 8.28 -0.82
CA ILE A 63 3.14 8.28 -1.53
C ILE A 63 2.98 8.29 -3.04
N ALA A 64 1.98 7.59 -3.57
CA ALA A 64 1.76 7.55 -5.01
C ALA A 64 1.30 8.92 -5.56
N VAL A 65 0.49 9.64 -4.79
CA VAL A 65 -0.19 10.88 -5.20
C VAL A 65 0.55 12.14 -4.76
N ALA A 66 1.07 12.17 -3.54
CA ALA A 66 1.66 13.36 -2.90
C ALA A 66 2.87 12.99 -2.00
N PRO A 67 3.94 12.40 -2.55
CA PRO A 67 5.07 11.90 -1.76
C PRO A 67 5.81 12.99 -0.97
N GLU A 68 5.74 14.25 -1.40
CA GLU A 68 6.27 15.40 -0.66
C GLU A 68 5.63 15.58 0.72
N ARG A 69 4.36 15.16 0.87
CA ARG A 69 3.67 15.17 2.18
C ARG A 69 4.18 14.08 3.12
N LEU A 70 4.86 13.08 2.56
CA LEU A 70 5.42 11.93 3.26
C LEU A 70 6.96 11.92 3.21
N SER A 71 7.59 13.05 2.91
CA SER A 71 9.06 13.20 2.85
C SER A 71 9.75 12.76 4.14
N PHE A 72 9.07 12.90 5.28
CA PHE A 72 9.57 12.45 6.58
C PHE A 72 9.87 10.96 6.64
N LEU A 73 9.29 10.13 5.76
CA LEU A 73 9.63 8.70 5.68
C LEU A 73 11.06 8.47 5.15
N GLN A 74 11.63 9.45 4.44
CA GLN A 74 13.02 9.41 3.95
C GLN A 74 14.01 9.96 4.97
N GLU A 75 13.53 10.65 6.01
CA GLU A 75 14.37 11.24 7.04
C GLU A 75 14.93 10.14 7.97
N SER A 76 16.20 10.32 8.37
CA SER A 76 16.88 9.42 9.32
C SER A 76 16.71 9.87 10.78
N ASP A 77 15.80 10.81 11.02
CA ASP A 77 15.49 11.30 12.36
C ASP A 77 14.52 10.35 13.10
N ALA A 78 14.27 10.64 14.37
CA ALA A 78 13.40 9.80 15.20
C ALA A 78 11.98 9.66 14.63
N LYS A 79 11.46 10.72 13.98
CA LYS A 79 10.12 10.73 13.37
C LYS A 79 10.06 9.80 12.16
N GLY A 80 11.02 9.90 11.24
CA GLY A 80 11.11 9.04 10.06
C GLY A 80 11.32 7.58 10.42
N ILE A 81 12.14 7.29 11.44
CA ILE A 81 12.33 5.92 11.96
C ILE A 81 11.04 5.40 12.59
N ALA A 82 10.38 6.17 13.45
CA ALA A 82 9.15 5.77 14.12
C ALA A 82 8.03 5.46 13.11
N ALA A 83 7.87 6.31 12.09
CA ALA A 83 6.86 6.10 11.06
C ALA A 83 7.12 4.84 10.21
N ARG A 84 8.37 4.62 9.78
CA ARG A 84 8.75 3.39 9.06
C ARG A 84 8.56 2.14 9.91
N SER A 85 8.90 2.23 11.20
CA SER A 85 8.74 1.14 12.15
C SER A 85 7.26 0.82 12.39
N GLY A 86 6.41 1.85 12.52
CA GLY A 86 4.97 1.71 12.61
C GLY A 86 4.38 1.05 11.36
N LEU A 87 4.80 1.49 10.17
CA LEU A 87 4.35 0.90 8.90
C LEU A 87 4.77 -0.57 8.77
N LEU A 88 6.00 -0.92 9.16
CA LEU A 88 6.47 -2.32 9.21
C LEU A 88 5.66 -3.15 10.20
N LEU A 89 5.40 -2.62 11.40
CA LEU A 89 4.62 -3.30 12.42
C LEU A 89 3.21 -3.59 11.91
N VAL A 90 2.52 -2.58 11.39
CA VAL A 90 1.14 -2.73 10.89
C VAL A 90 1.10 -3.71 9.71
N ALA A 91 2.05 -3.62 8.77
CA ALA A 91 2.14 -4.55 7.65
C ALA A 91 2.40 -6.01 8.09
N GLY A 92 3.29 -6.20 9.08
CA GLY A 92 3.56 -7.50 9.68
C GLY A 92 2.33 -8.08 10.39
N LEU A 93 1.64 -7.27 11.20
CA LEU A 93 0.37 -7.65 11.84
C LEU A 93 -0.68 -8.05 10.81
N TRP A 94 -0.72 -7.33 9.68
CA TRP A 94 -1.62 -7.64 8.56
C TRP A 94 -1.34 -9.01 7.96
N MET A 95 -0.07 -9.33 7.69
CA MET A 95 0.31 -10.65 7.21
C MET A 95 -0.05 -11.74 8.22
N VAL A 96 0.29 -11.56 9.50
CA VAL A 96 -0.02 -12.54 10.57
C VAL A 96 -1.52 -12.79 10.66
N ASN A 97 -2.36 -11.77 10.50
CA ASN A 97 -3.82 -11.92 10.55
C ASN A 97 -4.39 -12.82 9.45
N VAL A 98 -3.76 -12.84 8.27
CA VAL A 98 -4.17 -13.73 7.19
C VAL A 98 -3.91 -15.19 7.56
N PHE A 99 -2.85 -15.49 8.31
CA PHE A 99 -2.48 -16.85 8.72
C PHE A 99 -3.13 -17.32 10.02
N VAL A 100 -3.26 -16.44 11.02
CA VAL A 100 -3.65 -16.80 12.39
C VAL A 100 -5.05 -16.29 12.72
N GLY A 101 -5.44 -15.15 12.17
CA GLY A 101 -6.64 -14.41 12.59
C GLY A 101 -7.91 -14.74 11.83
N THR A 102 -7.79 -15.32 10.63
CA THR A 102 -8.92 -15.53 9.72
C THR A 102 -8.74 -16.82 8.91
N PRO A 103 -9.83 -17.51 8.51
CA PRO A 103 -9.75 -18.66 7.61
C PRO A 103 -9.48 -18.26 6.15
N MET A 104 -8.80 -17.12 5.92
CA MET A 104 -8.56 -16.58 4.58
C MET A 104 -7.65 -17.47 3.74
N VAL A 105 -6.61 -18.04 4.36
CA VAL A 105 -5.71 -18.97 3.67
C VAL A 105 -6.44 -20.26 3.28
N ASP A 106 -7.22 -20.82 4.20
CA ASP A 106 -8.00 -22.04 3.91
C ASP A 106 -9.00 -21.78 2.79
N LYS A 107 -9.71 -20.64 2.83
CA LYS A 107 -10.62 -20.23 1.75
C LYS A 107 -9.91 -20.00 0.42
N LEU A 108 -8.69 -19.46 0.44
CA LEU A 108 -7.89 -19.27 -0.78
C LEU A 108 -7.59 -20.60 -1.47
N PHE A 109 -7.32 -21.66 -0.71
CA PHE A 109 -7.05 -22.98 -1.27
C PHE A 109 -8.30 -23.77 -1.61
N ALA A 110 -9.36 -23.64 -0.82
CA ALA A 110 -10.61 -24.36 -1.05
C ALA A 110 -11.43 -23.74 -2.19
N GLU A 111 -11.57 -22.42 -2.21
CA GLU A 111 -12.52 -21.70 -3.06
C GLU A 111 -11.96 -20.35 -3.58
N PRO A 112 -10.80 -20.33 -4.29
CA PRO A 112 -10.15 -19.08 -4.71
C PRO A 112 -11.02 -18.20 -5.61
N LEU A 113 -11.94 -18.82 -6.35
CA LEU A 113 -12.81 -18.15 -7.33
C LEU A 113 -14.15 -17.68 -6.74
N ALA A 114 -14.45 -18.01 -5.48
CA ALA A 114 -15.66 -17.55 -4.83
C ALA A 114 -15.64 -16.04 -4.58
N ALA A 115 -16.83 -15.46 -4.43
CA ALA A 115 -16.99 -14.11 -3.91
C ALA A 115 -16.47 -14.04 -2.46
N SER A 116 -15.81 -12.94 -2.11
CA SER A 116 -15.47 -12.64 -0.72
C SER A 116 -16.42 -11.57 -0.17
N GLY A 117 -16.48 -11.44 1.16
CA GLY A 117 -17.28 -10.38 1.79
C GLY A 117 -16.79 -8.95 1.47
N VAL A 118 -15.59 -8.82 0.90
CA VAL A 118 -14.92 -7.55 0.57
C VAL A 118 -14.87 -7.33 -0.95
N ILE A 119 -14.86 -8.40 -1.74
CA ILE A 119 -14.97 -8.38 -3.21
C ILE A 119 -16.08 -9.37 -3.61
N PRO A 120 -17.32 -8.90 -3.81
CA PRO A 120 -18.47 -9.77 -4.05
C PRO A 120 -18.59 -10.22 -5.51
N ALA A 121 -17.51 -10.74 -6.09
CA ALA A 121 -17.44 -11.15 -7.49
C ALA A 121 -16.58 -12.41 -7.68
N PHE A 122 -16.63 -12.99 -8.89
CA PHE A 122 -15.77 -14.12 -9.26
C PHE A 122 -14.28 -13.77 -9.07
N GLY A 123 -13.52 -14.67 -8.43
CA GLY A 123 -12.14 -14.41 -8.03
C GLY A 123 -11.99 -13.54 -6.78
N GLY A 124 -13.10 -13.24 -6.08
CA GLY A 124 -13.12 -12.32 -4.95
C GLY A 124 -12.30 -12.77 -3.74
N VAL A 125 -12.21 -14.07 -3.46
CA VAL A 125 -11.33 -14.62 -2.41
C VAL A 125 -9.87 -14.43 -2.79
N PHE A 126 -9.46 -14.85 -3.99
CA PHE A 126 -8.09 -14.67 -4.47
C PHE A 126 -7.66 -13.20 -4.46
N LEU A 127 -8.47 -12.30 -5.04
CA LEU A 127 -8.16 -10.88 -5.11
C LEU A 127 -8.09 -10.26 -3.71
N HIS A 128 -8.97 -10.64 -2.79
CA HIS A 128 -8.93 -10.10 -1.43
C HIS A 128 -7.68 -10.55 -0.67
N VAL A 129 -7.33 -11.84 -0.73
CA VAL A 129 -6.20 -12.39 0.05
C VAL A 129 -4.85 -12.04 -0.58
N VAL A 130 -4.68 -12.30 -1.87
CA VAL A 130 -3.38 -12.17 -2.55
C VAL A 130 -3.11 -10.72 -2.92
N PHE A 131 -4.09 -10.04 -3.50
CA PHE A 131 -3.90 -8.68 -3.97
C PHE A 131 -4.03 -7.68 -2.82
N GLN A 132 -5.18 -7.65 -2.17
CA GLN A 132 -5.45 -6.61 -1.17
C GLN A 132 -4.70 -6.81 0.16
N HIS A 133 -4.49 -8.05 0.61
CA HIS A 133 -3.73 -8.30 1.83
C HIS A 133 -2.24 -8.50 1.57
N TRP A 134 -1.84 -9.52 0.80
CA TRP A 134 -0.41 -9.87 0.68
C TRP A 134 0.39 -8.86 -0.12
N PHE A 135 -0.04 -8.54 -1.35
CA PHE A 135 0.69 -7.62 -2.19
C PHE A 135 0.79 -6.22 -1.55
N GLN A 136 -0.31 -5.76 -0.96
CA GLN A 136 -0.32 -4.47 -0.29
C GLN A 136 0.54 -4.44 0.99
N ALA A 137 0.60 -5.53 1.77
CA ALA A 137 1.54 -5.65 2.89
C ALA A 137 3.00 -5.63 2.41
N LEU A 138 3.31 -6.32 1.31
CA LEU A 138 4.63 -6.28 0.69
C LEU A 138 4.99 -4.86 0.20
N ALA A 139 4.04 -4.15 -0.40
CA ALA A 139 4.22 -2.76 -0.80
C ALA A 139 4.51 -1.85 0.40
N ALA A 140 3.80 -2.03 1.52
CA ALA A 140 4.02 -1.28 2.76
C ALA A 140 5.39 -1.56 3.38
N ILE A 141 5.81 -2.84 3.43
CA ILE A 141 7.14 -3.24 3.90
C ILE A 141 8.22 -2.62 3.02
N THR A 142 8.07 -2.74 1.71
CA THR A 142 9.03 -2.21 0.73
C THR A 142 9.14 -0.69 0.89
N LEU A 143 8.00 -0.01 1.07
CA LEU A 143 7.95 1.42 1.31
C LEU A 143 8.68 1.82 2.60
N ALA A 144 8.52 1.06 3.68
CA ALA A 144 9.20 1.34 4.94
C ALA A 144 10.71 1.10 4.87
N LEU A 145 11.15 0.08 4.11
CA LEU A 145 12.57 -0.29 4.00
C LEU A 145 13.34 0.57 3.01
N VAL A 146 12.74 0.88 1.86
CA VAL A 146 13.38 1.61 0.75
C VAL A 146 12.51 2.77 0.25
N PRO A 147 12.17 3.75 1.12
CA PRO A 147 11.25 4.83 0.78
C PRO A 147 11.73 5.69 -0.41
N ALA A 148 13.04 5.77 -0.64
CA ALA A 148 13.63 6.48 -1.78
C ALA A 148 13.28 5.86 -3.15
N LYS A 149 12.79 4.60 -3.19
CA LYS A 149 12.34 3.92 -4.41
C LYS A 149 10.86 4.18 -4.72
N PHE A 150 10.17 4.98 -3.92
CA PHE A 150 8.80 5.39 -4.13
C PHE A 150 8.72 6.89 -4.45
N SER A 151 9.03 7.26 -5.69
CA SER A 151 8.69 8.58 -6.22
C SER A 151 7.22 8.64 -6.63
N THR A 152 6.73 9.84 -6.95
CA THR A 152 5.38 10.06 -7.46
C THR A 152 5.16 9.22 -8.73
N ILE A 153 4.00 8.59 -8.87
CA ILE A 153 3.58 7.92 -10.13
C ILE A 153 3.23 8.97 -11.19
N THR A 154 2.85 10.17 -10.75
CA THR A 154 2.45 11.29 -11.59
C THR A 154 3.61 12.02 -12.27
N ASP A 155 4.86 11.61 -12.06
CA ASP A 155 6.05 12.18 -12.71
C ASP A 155 5.99 13.71 -12.79
N SER A 156 5.91 14.39 -11.64
CA SER A 156 6.30 15.80 -11.58
C SER A 156 7.50 15.92 -10.66
N PRO A 157 8.72 15.85 -11.20
CA PRO A 157 9.90 16.25 -10.45
C PRO A 157 9.82 17.79 -10.33
N THR A 158 9.16 18.27 -9.28
CA THR A 158 8.94 19.68 -8.89
C THR A 158 7.91 20.48 -9.72
N PRO A 159 7.28 21.52 -9.13
CA PRO A 159 6.51 22.53 -9.88
C PRO A 159 7.29 23.15 -11.06
N ALA A 160 8.63 23.15 -10.98
CA ALA A 160 9.49 23.60 -12.08
C ALA A 160 9.49 22.64 -13.28
N GLY A 161 9.27 21.34 -13.10
CA GLY A 161 9.24 20.36 -14.19
C GLY A 161 8.07 20.56 -15.16
N VAL A 162 6.90 20.97 -14.65
CA VAL A 162 5.74 21.35 -15.48
C VAL A 162 5.97 22.73 -16.12
N GLN A 163 6.63 23.66 -15.41
CA GLN A 163 6.97 24.97 -15.96
C GLN A 163 7.99 24.89 -17.10
N CYS A 164 9.02 24.03 -17.00
CA CYS A 164 10.03 23.82 -18.04
C CYS A 164 9.51 23.04 -19.26
N ALA A 165 8.41 22.30 -19.12
CA ALA A 165 7.74 21.63 -20.22
C ALA A 165 6.82 22.56 -21.03
N VAL A 166 6.35 23.65 -20.42
CA VAL A 166 5.46 24.65 -21.04
C VAL A 166 6.21 25.91 -21.48
N VAL A 167 7.27 26.27 -20.78
CA VAL A 167 8.17 27.37 -21.09
C VAL A 167 9.54 26.75 -21.25
N GLU A 168 10.16 26.81 -22.43
CA GLU A 168 11.54 26.36 -22.60
C GLU A 168 12.44 27.12 -21.61
N CYS A 169 12.78 26.47 -20.51
CA CYS A 169 13.74 27.00 -19.56
C CYS A 169 15.14 26.56 -20.02
N ALA A 170 15.97 27.55 -20.34
CA ALA A 170 17.38 27.38 -20.69
C ALA A 170 18.25 27.01 -19.47
#